data_AF-A0A8B7E021-F1
#
_entry.id   AF-A0A8B7E021-F1
#
_cell.length_a   1.000
_cell.length_b   1.000
_cell.length_c   1.000
_cell.angle_alpha   90.00
_cell.angle_beta   90.00
_cell.angle_gamma   90.00
#
_symmetry.space_group_name_H-M   'P 1'
#
loop_
_entity.id
_entity.type
_entity.pdbx_description
1 polymer ?
#
loop_
_entity_poly.entity_id
_entity_poly.type
_entity_poly.pdbx_seq_one_letter_code
_entity_poly.pdbx_strand_id
1 'polypeptide(L)'
;MNKNKVFLIFLLLRFYSNQEIKDDNKPGPILLRLNPNNEVQVDFLKSLKRDKHNLKFQVWRDADLPGHHVDIWVAQKSYHDFLLYIRKVGIQHEVLSEDLYKSIGHRNTSLIGIETFDSNYQDFEEIVAEMTRLSYFYNDTVKMEKIGMSYDGRLIHAITVFHNSSLIKPKIVINCGVHAREWLAISSCKYVLRKLVFNQNYDADISKLLKNYDVTIIPILNPDGYIYSKRDVA
;
A
#
# COMPACT_ATOMS: atom_id res chain seq x y z
N MET A 1 46.11 34.17 31.54
CA MET A 1 44.75 34.26 30.95
C MET A 1 44.54 33.07 30.03
N ASN A 2 43.95 32.00 30.57
CA ASN A 2 43.64 30.75 29.87
C ASN A 2 42.36 30.91 29.04
N LYS A 3 42.39 30.47 27.77
CA LYS A 3 41.18 30.10 27.03
C LYS A 3 41.43 28.77 26.33
N ASN A 4 41.04 27.69 27.00
CA ASN A 4 40.98 26.35 26.45
C ASN A 4 40.00 26.33 25.27
N LYS A 5 40.47 25.92 24.10
CA LYS A 5 39.61 25.60 22.95
C LYS A 5 39.05 24.19 23.17
N VAL A 6 37.78 24.11 23.53
CA VAL A 6 37.03 22.84 23.54
C VAL A 6 36.61 22.55 22.11
N PHE A 7 37.21 21.52 21.50
CA PHE A 7 36.69 20.91 20.27
C PHE A 7 35.58 19.94 20.68
N LEU A 8 34.32 20.32 20.45
CA LEU A 8 33.19 19.39 20.59
C LEU A 8 33.18 18.49 19.35
N ILE A 9 33.74 17.30 19.47
CA ILE A 9 33.54 16.21 18.51
C ILE A 9 32.12 15.69 18.75
N PHE A 10 31.16 16.08 17.90
CA PHE A 10 29.88 15.39 17.81
C PHE A 10 30.13 14.01 17.20
N LEU A 11 30.30 13.03 18.09
CA LEU A 11 30.24 11.61 17.75
C LEU A 11 28.77 11.32 17.42
N LEU A 12 28.40 11.51 16.15
CA LEU A 12 27.16 10.98 15.58
C LEU A 12 27.28 9.46 15.66
N LEU A 13 26.87 8.90 16.80
CA LEU A 13 26.35 7.54 16.85
C LEU A 13 25.12 7.52 15.95
N ARG A 14 25.36 7.35 14.65
CA ARG A 14 24.36 6.76 13.76
C ARG A 14 24.03 5.43 14.42
N PHE A 15 22.90 5.39 15.10
CA PHE A 15 22.15 4.15 15.20
C PHE A 15 21.97 3.70 13.76
N TYR A 16 22.84 2.77 13.31
CA TYR A 16 22.47 1.86 12.25
C TYR A 16 21.19 1.23 12.78
N SER A 17 20.04 1.72 12.29
CA SER A 17 18.86 0.88 12.25
C SER A 17 19.36 -0.42 11.62
N ASN A 18 19.25 -1.53 12.35
CA ASN A 18 19.42 -2.85 11.76
C ASN A 18 18.52 -2.86 10.52
N GLN A 19 19.10 -2.62 9.34
CA GLN A 19 18.51 -3.12 8.12
C GLN A 19 18.62 -4.62 8.32
N GLU A 20 17.53 -5.25 8.74
CA GLU A 20 17.40 -6.69 8.60
C GLU A 20 17.79 -6.97 7.15
N ILE A 21 18.92 -7.66 6.99
CA ILE A 21 19.40 -8.09 5.68
C ILE A 21 18.23 -8.87 5.09
N LYS A 22 17.80 -8.41 3.93
CA LYS A 22 16.77 -9.00 3.10
C LYS A 22 17.12 -10.48 2.88
N ASP A 23 16.48 -11.35 3.66
CA ASP A 23 16.70 -12.79 3.58
C ASP A 23 15.66 -13.34 2.61
N ASP A 24 16.03 -13.40 1.33
CA ASP A 24 15.19 -13.94 0.25
C ASP A 24 14.79 -15.41 0.48
N ASN A 25 15.38 -16.10 1.49
CA ASN A 25 15.03 -17.46 1.89
C ASN A 25 14.14 -17.53 3.13
N LYS A 26 13.75 -16.39 3.74
CA LYS A 26 12.87 -16.39 4.90
C LYS A 26 11.46 -16.83 4.49
N PRO A 27 10.91 -17.92 5.05
CA PRO A 27 9.57 -18.37 4.70
C PRO A 27 8.54 -17.30 5.04
N GLY A 28 7.65 -17.03 4.07
CA GLY A 28 6.53 -16.13 4.29
C GLY A 28 5.53 -16.71 5.29
N PRO A 29 4.60 -15.87 5.78
CA PRO A 29 3.55 -16.35 6.66
C PRO A 29 2.54 -17.25 5.95
N ILE A 30 1.84 -18.06 6.73
CA ILE A 30 0.73 -18.88 6.26
C ILE A 30 -0.55 -18.04 6.27
N LEU A 31 -1.28 -18.02 5.15
CA LEU A 31 -2.59 -17.39 5.05
C LEU A 31 -3.67 -18.43 5.32
N LEU A 32 -4.53 -18.15 6.31
CA LEU A 32 -5.64 -18.98 6.72
C LEU A 32 -6.97 -18.27 6.48
N ARG A 33 -7.97 -19.05 6.11
CA ARG A 33 -9.38 -18.68 6.19
C ARG A 33 -10.02 -19.42 7.36
N LEU A 34 -10.61 -18.69 8.30
CA LEU A 34 -11.32 -19.23 9.44
C LEU A 34 -12.83 -19.08 9.21
N ASN A 35 -13.59 -20.11 9.56
CA ASN A 35 -15.04 -20.17 9.34
C ASN A 35 -15.78 -20.25 10.70
N PRO A 36 -15.93 -19.12 11.42
CA PRO A 36 -16.73 -19.10 12.65
C PRO A 36 -18.22 -19.31 12.33
N ASN A 37 -18.88 -20.24 13.01
CA ASN A 37 -20.27 -20.63 12.74
C ASN A 37 -21.24 -20.29 13.89
N ASN A 38 -20.76 -19.69 14.97
CA ASN A 38 -21.57 -19.24 16.11
C ASN A 38 -20.96 -18.01 16.80
N GLU A 39 -21.73 -17.36 17.66
CA GLU A 39 -21.33 -16.11 18.34
C GLU A 39 -20.10 -16.31 19.25
N VAL A 40 -20.01 -17.44 19.95
CA VAL A 40 -18.85 -17.76 20.82
C VAL A 40 -17.55 -17.78 20.03
N GLN A 41 -17.55 -18.32 18.82
CA GLN A 41 -16.38 -18.34 17.95
C GLN A 41 -16.02 -16.95 17.43
N VAL A 42 -17.01 -16.13 17.08
CA VAL A 42 -16.79 -14.74 16.66
C VAL A 42 -16.17 -13.94 17.81
N ASP A 43 -16.73 -14.05 19.02
CA ASP A 43 -16.24 -13.34 20.20
C ASP A 43 -14.84 -13.80 20.61
N PHE A 44 -14.54 -15.09 20.48
CA PHE A 44 -13.19 -15.61 20.66
C PHE A 44 -12.19 -14.99 19.68
N LEU A 45 -12.53 -14.90 18.39
CA LEU A 45 -11.64 -14.25 17.42
C LEU A 45 -11.46 -12.76 17.71
N LYS A 46 -12.50 -12.08 18.23
CA LYS A 46 -12.41 -10.70 18.70
C LYS A 46 -11.51 -10.57 19.94
N SER A 47 -11.57 -11.50 20.89
CA SER A 47 -10.70 -11.49 22.07
C SER A 47 -9.25 -11.80 21.72
N LEU A 48 -9.01 -12.77 20.82
CA LEU A 48 -7.67 -13.14 20.35
C LEU A 48 -6.92 -11.95 19.74
N LYS A 49 -7.62 -11.00 19.12
CA LYS A 49 -7.03 -9.76 18.58
C LYS A 49 -6.61 -8.77 19.66
N ARG A 50 -7.34 -8.73 20.78
CA ARG A 50 -7.08 -7.81 21.89
C ARG A 50 -5.97 -8.35 22.77
N ASP A 51 -5.98 -9.66 23.00
CA ASP A 51 -5.01 -10.34 23.82
C ASP A 51 -3.74 -10.58 23.01
N LYS A 52 -2.71 -9.77 23.32
CA LYS A 52 -1.37 -9.94 22.78
C LYS A 52 -0.70 -11.17 23.38
N HIS A 53 -1.17 -12.36 23.00
CA HIS A 53 -0.44 -13.59 23.20
C HIS A 53 0.93 -13.51 22.49
N ASN A 54 1.85 -14.44 22.79
CA ASN A 54 3.12 -14.58 22.05
C ASN A 54 2.94 -15.00 20.56
N LEU A 55 1.71 -14.97 20.05
CA LEU A 55 1.36 -15.27 18.67
C LEU A 55 1.60 -14.04 17.80
N LYS A 56 2.31 -14.24 16.68
CA LYS A 56 2.45 -13.24 15.63
C LYS A 56 1.49 -13.57 14.49
N PHE A 57 0.47 -12.75 14.32
CA PHE A 57 -0.51 -12.85 13.23
C PHE A 57 -1.07 -11.46 12.90
N GLN A 58 -1.69 -11.30 11.73
CA GLN A 58 -2.53 -10.14 11.46
C GLN A 58 -3.74 -10.51 10.61
N VAL A 59 -4.86 -9.89 10.98
CA VAL A 59 -6.16 -10.06 10.32
C VAL A 59 -6.21 -9.22 9.06
N TRP A 60 -6.59 -9.82 7.95
CA TRP A 60 -6.80 -9.17 6.66
C TRP A 60 -8.28 -8.89 6.39
N ARG A 61 -9.15 -9.84 6.75
CA ARG A 61 -10.60 -9.70 6.68
C ARG A 61 -11.21 -10.09 8.01
N ASP A 62 -12.08 -9.24 8.52
CA ASP A 62 -12.83 -9.49 9.76
C ASP A 62 -14.24 -10.03 9.49
N ALA A 63 -14.84 -10.64 10.51
CA ALA A 63 -16.22 -11.10 10.53
C ALA A 63 -16.85 -10.75 11.88
N ASP A 64 -17.96 -10.01 11.82
CA ASP A 64 -18.72 -9.64 13.02
C ASP A 64 -19.89 -10.57 13.32
N LEU A 65 -20.24 -11.45 12.37
CA LEU A 65 -21.39 -12.35 12.43
C LEU A 65 -20.99 -13.78 12.09
N PRO A 66 -21.66 -14.79 12.70
CA PRO A 66 -21.50 -16.20 12.32
C PRO A 66 -21.73 -16.44 10.83
N GLY A 67 -20.98 -17.39 10.26
CA GLY A 67 -21.07 -17.77 8.86
C GLY A 67 -20.24 -16.90 7.90
N HIS A 68 -19.73 -15.75 8.35
CA HIS A 68 -18.75 -14.97 7.59
C HIS A 68 -17.33 -15.40 7.94
N HIS A 69 -16.48 -15.54 6.92
CA HIS A 69 -15.10 -15.98 7.12
C HIS A 69 -14.17 -14.83 7.54
N VAL A 70 -13.13 -15.19 8.27
CA VAL A 70 -12.01 -14.32 8.67
C VAL A 70 -10.76 -14.78 7.93
N ASP A 71 -10.10 -13.87 7.22
CA ASP A 71 -8.81 -14.17 6.58
C ASP A 71 -7.69 -13.58 7.43
N ILE A 72 -6.71 -14.40 7.78
CA ILE A 72 -5.64 -14.08 8.73
C ILE A 72 -4.30 -14.64 8.24
N TRP A 73 -3.24 -13.86 8.28
CA TRP A 73 -1.90 -14.41 8.14
C TRP A 73 -1.30 -14.69 9.50
N VAL A 74 -0.62 -15.82 9.61
CA VAL A 74 0.03 -16.27 10.85
C VAL A 74 1.51 -16.51 10.54
N ALA A 75 2.40 -15.95 11.36
CA ALA A 75 3.83 -16.18 11.21
C ALA A 75 4.14 -17.67 11.37
N GLN A 76 5.09 -18.21 10.59
CA GLN A 76 5.43 -19.64 10.61
C GLN A 76 5.64 -20.20 12.03
N LYS A 77 6.39 -19.45 12.84
CA LYS A 77 6.70 -19.81 14.23
C LYS A 77 5.51 -19.81 15.19
N SER A 78 4.42 -19.14 14.84
CA SER A 78 3.19 -19.04 15.63
C SER A 78 2.09 -19.95 15.10
N TYR A 79 2.29 -20.59 13.95
CA TYR A 79 1.26 -21.38 13.27
C TYR A 79 0.74 -22.54 14.13
N HIS A 80 1.65 -23.32 14.73
CA HIS A 80 1.27 -24.46 15.56
C HIS A 80 0.40 -24.04 16.75
N ASP A 81 0.88 -23.07 17.53
CA ASP A 81 0.16 -22.56 18.69
C ASP A 81 -1.18 -21.95 18.28
N PHE A 82 -1.21 -21.16 17.19
CA PHE A 82 -2.44 -20.57 16.67
C PHE A 82 -3.49 -21.63 16.32
N LEU A 83 -3.07 -22.74 15.69
CA LEU A 83 -3.98 -23.85 15.41
C LEU A 83 -4.56 -24.49 16.68
N LEU A 84 -3.78 -24.60 17.76
CA LEU A 84 -4.28 -25.12 19.04
C LEU A 84 -5.39 -24.23 19.60
N TYR A 85 -5.22 -22.90 19.52
CA TYR A 85 -6.23 -21.93 19.97
C TYR A 85 -7.55 -22.06 19.21
N ILE A 86 -7.52 -22.05 17.87
CA ILE A 86 -8.74 -22.10 17.08
C ILE A 86 -9.43 -23.48 17.15
N ARG A 87 -8.64 -24.58 17.26
CA ARG A 87 -9.19 -25.93 17.42
C ARG A 87 -9.86 -26.13 18.77
N LYS A 88 -9.35 -25.51 19.84
CA LYS A 88 -9.96 -25.56 21.17
C LYS A 88 -11.40 -25.04 21.19
N VAL A 89 -11.73 -24.08 20.31
CA VAL A 89 -13.06 -23.48 20.18
C VAL A 89 -13.83 -24.06 18.98
N GLY A 90 -13.28 -25.09 18.32
CA GLY A 90 -13.92 -25.78 17.21
C GLY A 90 -14.06 -24.94 15.93
N ILE A 91 -13.22 -23.94 15.72
CA ILE A 91 -13.25 -23.13 14.50
C ILE A 91 -12.60 -23.91 13.36
N GLN A 92 -13.38 -24.15 12.30
CA GLN A 92 -12.87 -24.76 11.07
C GLN A 92 -12.00 -23.74 10.32
N HIS A 93 -10.96 -24.24 9.63
CA HIS A 93 -10.07 -23.40 8.84
C HIS A 93 -9.64 -24.08 7.54
N GLU A 94 -9.24 -23.26 6.59
CA GLU A 94 -8.64 -23.62 5.32
C GLU A 94 -7.29 -22.88 5.20
N VAL A 95 -6.29 -23.56 4.65
CA VAL A 95 -4.99 -22.95 4.31
C VAL A 95 -5.08 -22.38 2.90
N LEU A 96 -5.11 -21.05 2.78
CA LEU A 96 -5.16 -20.37 1.48
C LEU A 96 -3.77 -20.24 0.83
N SER A 97 -2.72 -20.14 1.64
CA SER A 97 -1.33 -20.11 1.18
C SER A 97 -0.38 -20.59 2.28
N GLU A 98 0.51 -21.51 1.96
CA GLU A 98 1.53 -22.01 2.90
C GLU A 98 2.74 -21.07 3.05
N ASP A 99 2.95 -20.21 2.05
CA ASP A 99 4.04 -19.24 1.99
C ASP A 99 3.58 -18.03 1.17
N LEU A 100 3.06 -17.02 1.88
CA LEU A 100 2.49 -15.85 1.27
C LEU A 100 3.51 -15.08 0.41
N TYR A 101 4.79 -15.07 0.78
CA TYR A 101 5.82 -14.33 0.04
C TYR A 101 6.06 -14.95 -1.34
N LYS A 102 6.12 -16.28 -1.43
CA LYS A 102 6.20 -16.96 -2.74
C LYS A 102 5.00 -16.68 -3.63
N SER A 103 3.80 -16.61 -3.06
CA SER A 103 2.58 -16.30 -3.81
C SER A 103 2.55 -14.88 -4.38
N ILE A 104 3.24 -13.93 -3.73
CA ILE A 104 3.35 -12.54 -4.19
C ILE A 104 4.51 -12.40 -5.18
N GLY A 105 5.66 -13.03 -4.93
CA GLY A 105 6.84 -12.98 -5.78
C GLY A 105 6.65 -13.56 -7.19
N HIS A 106 5.77 -14.56 -7.35
CA HIS A 106 5.41 -15.11 -8.68
C HIS A 106 4.56 -14.19 -9.56
N ARG A 107 4.12 -13.02 -9.08
CA ARG A 107 3.44 -12.03 -9.93
C ARG A 107 4.39 -11.12 -10.70
N ASN A 108 5.69 -11.14 -10.39
CA ASN A 108 6.72 -10.42 -11.15
C ASN A 108 7.24 -11.21 -12.37
N THR A 109 6.79 -12.45 -12.61
CA THR A 109 7.14 -13.20 -13.83
C THR A 109 6.06 -13.02 -14.89
N SER A 110 6.32 -12.07 -15.78
CA SER A 110 5.54 -11.69 -16.95
C SER A 110 5.26 -12.89 -17.87
N LEU A 111 3.99 -13.23 -18.07
CA LEU A 111 3.61 -14.29 -19.02
C LEU A 111 3.74 -13.88 -20.50
N ILE A 112 3.97 -12.60 -20.82
CA ILE A 112 4.16 -12.12 -22.19
C ILE A 112 5.04 -10.87 -22.10
N GLY A 113 6.21 -10.87 -22.76
CA GLY A 113 7.28 -9.86 -22.64
C GLY A 113 6.97 -8.44 -23.16
N ILE A 114 5.84 -7.86 -22.78
CA ILE A 114 5.53 -6.44 -22.95
C ILE A 114 5.31 -5.87 -21.55
N GLU A 115 6.39 -5.49 -20.87
CA GLU A 115 6.27 -4.68 -19.67
C GLU A 115 5.74 -3.31 -20.06
N THR A 116 4.51 -3.02 -19.64
CA THR A 116 4.00 -1.65 -19.68
C THR A 116 4.20 -1.06 -18.30
N PHE A 117 4.44 0.25 -18.21
CA PHE A 117 4.53 0.94 -16.92
C PHE A 117 3.35 0.62 -15.98
N ASP A 118 2.19 0.26 -16.55
CA ASP A 118 0.97 -0.08 -15.82
C ASP A 118 0.89 -1.55 -15.33
N SER A 119 1.72 -2.47 -15.84
CA SER A 119 1.66 -3.90 -15.50
C SER A 119 2.32 -4.28 -14.16
N ASN A 120 3.16 -3.40 -13.60
CA ASN A 120 3.92 -3.66 -12.38
C ASN A 120 3.53 -2.71 -11.23
N TYR A 121 3.69 -3.17 -9.99
CA TYR A 121 3.58 -2.32 -8.80
C TYR A 121 4.84 -1.45 -8.68
N GLN A 122 4.74 -0.19 -9.07
CA GLN A 122 5.86 0.75 -9.13
C GLN A 122 6.29 1.24 -7.74
N ASP A 123 7.56 1.58 -7.57
CA ASP A 123 8.06 2.22 -6.37
C ASP A 123 7.59 3.68 -6.25
N PHE A 124 7.72 4.25 -5.06
CA PHE A 124 7.26 5.62 -4.77
C PHE A 124 7.91 6.63 -5.72
N GLU A 125 9.22 6.53 -5.91
CA GLU A 125 10.02 7.42 -6.75
C GLU A 125 9.61 7.31 -8.23
N GLU A 126 9.28 6.11 -8.71
CA GLU A 126 8.83 5.87 -10.09
C GLU A 126 7.46 6.51 -10.35
N ILE A 127 6.54 6.40 -9.39
CA ILE A 127 5.21 7.02 -9.50
C ILE A 127 5.33 8.55 -9.51
N VAL A 128 6.16 9.12 -8.63
CA VAL A 128 6.41 10.57 -8.58
C VAL A 128 7.10 11.06 -9.85
N ALA A 129 8.06 10.30 -10.39
CA ALA A 129 8.72 10.62 -11.64
C ALA A 129 7.73 10.63 -12.82
N GLU A 130 6.83 9.67 -12.90
CA GLU A 130 5.79 9.64 -13.94
C GLU A 130 4.83 10.83 -13.81
N MET A 131 4.36 11.15 -12.60
CA MET A 131 3.51 12.32 -12.37
C MET A 131 4.20 13.63 -12.81
N THR A 132 5.48 13.76 -12.49
CA THR A 132 6.32 14.90 -12.89
C THR A 132 6.42 14.96 -14.42
N ARG A 133 6.68 13.81 -15.06
CA ARG A 133 6.78 13.68 -16.52
C ARG A 133 5.48 14.09 -17.21
N LEU A 134 4.33 13.59 -16.74
CA LEU A 134 3.02 13.92 -17.30
C LEU A 134 2.72 15.41 -17.15
N SER A 135 2.97 15.99 -15.97
CA SER A 135 2.76 17.43 -15.75
C SER A 135 3.68 18.31 -16.59
N TYR A 136 4.87 17.84 -16.94
CA TYR A 136 5.80 18.58 -17.79
C TYR A 136 5.36 18.58 -19.26
N PHE A 137 5.08 17.40 -19.83
CA PHE A 137 4.73 17.27 -21.26
C PHE A 137 3.31 17.70 -21.60
N TYR A 138 2.38 17.64 -20.64
CA TYR A 138 0.98 18.02 -20.82
C TYR A 138 0.60 19.23 -19.96
N ASN A 139 1.52 20.18 -19.76
CA ASN A 139 1.37 21.31 -18.84
C ASN A 139 0.12 22.18 -19.06
N ASP A 140 -0.41 22.24 -20.29
CA ASP A 140 -1.65 22.95 -20.62
C ASP A 140 -2.92 22.27 -20.07
N THR A 141 -2.82 21.01 -19.67
CA THR A 141 -3.95 20.16 -19.24
C THR A 141 -3.68 19.35 -17.98
N VAL A 142 -2.45 19.39 -17.45
CA VAL A 142 -2.01 18.59 -16.30
C VAL A 142 -1.13 19.42 -15.38
N LYS A 143 -1.49 19.48 -14.10
CA LYS A 143 -0.74 20.19 -13.07
C LYS A 143 -0.49 19.31 -11.86
N MET A 144 0.76 19.18 -11.46
CA MET A 144 1.17 18.52 -10.22
C MET A 144 1.40 19.53 -9.10
N GLU A 145 0.93 19.21 -7.89
CA GLU A 145 1.01 20.06 -6.71
C GLU A 145 1.46 19.25 -5.49
N LYS A 146 2.14 19.92 -4.55
CA LYS A 146 2.51 19.37 -3.24
C LYS A 146 1.41 19.74 -2.27
N ILE A 147 0.76 18.75 -1.65
CA ILE A 147 -0.41 18.98 -0.79
C ILE A 147 -0.12 18.78 0.70
N GLY A 148 1.09 18.30 1.03
CA GLY A 148 1.51 18.11 2.41
C GLY A 148 2.80 17.33 2.52
N MET A 149 3.14 16.98 3.75
CA MET A 149 4.25 16.10 4.09
C MET A 149 3.74 14.96 4.97
N SER A 150 4.34 13.78 4.80
CA SER A 150 4.16 12.64 5.66
C SER A 150 4.92 12.80 6.98
N TYR A 151 4.81 11.81 7.87
CA TYR A 151 5.48 11.83 9.16
C TYR A 151 7.01 11.81 9.04
N ASP A 152 7.55 11.00 8.12
CA ASP A 152 8.99 10.94 7.84
C ASP A 152 9.47 12.10 6.91
N GLY A 153 8.61 13.10 6.65
CA GLY A 153 8.97 14.27 5.86
C GLY A 153 8.95 14.08 4.34
N ARG A 154 8.25 13.06 3.82
CA ARG A 154 8.08 12.86 2.37
C ARG A 154 6.93 13.69 1.84
N LEU A 155 7.11 14.28 0.66
CA LEU A 155 6.07 15.08 0.04
C LEU A 155 4.90 14.20 -0.42
N ILE A 156 3.69 14.66 -0.15
CA ILE A 156 2.46 14.09 -0.70
C ILE A 156 2.09 14.89 -1.93
N HIS A 157 1.93 14.20 -3.06
CA HIS A 157 1.69 14.80 -4.35
C HIS A 157 0.26 14.56 -4.82
N ALA A 158 -0.37 15.62 -5.32
CA ALA A 158 -1.59 15.55 -6.09
C ALA A 158 -1.29 15.90 -7.55
N ILE A 159 -2.00 15.30 -8.49
CA ILE A 159 -1.95 15.68 -9.90
C ILE A 159 -3.36 15.89 -10.43
N THR A 160 -3.58 17.03 -11.06
CA THR A 160 -4.89 17.43 -11.58
C THR A 160 -4.86 17.41 -13.10
N VAL A 161 -5.84 16.74 -13.71
CA VAL A 161 -6.09 16.77 -15.16
C VAL A 161 -7.31 17.66 -15.41
N PHE A 162 -7.18 18.60 -16.34
CA PHE A 162 -8.18 19.62 -16.66
C PHE A 162 -8.16 19.96 -18.16
N HIS A 163 -9.25 20.55 -18.66
CA HIS A 163 -9.36 20.97 -20.07
C HIS A 163 -9.08 22.47 -20.31
N ASN A 164 -9.50 23.35 -19.40
CA ASN A 164 -9.28 24.79 -19.49
C ASN A 164 -9.08 25.36 -18.09
N SER A 165 -7.88 25.91 -17.83
CA SER A 165 -7.48 26.47 -16.54
C SER A 165 -8.15 27.81 -16.20
N SER A 166 -8.77 28.48 -17.17
CA SER A 166 -9.41 29.78 -16.98
C SER A 166 -10.85 29.68 -16.45
N LEU A 167 -11.42 28.48 -16.39
CA LEU A 167 -12.77 28.23 -15.88
C LEU A 167 -12.69 27.57 -14.51
N ILE A 168 -13.40 28.13 -13.52
CA ILE A 168 -13.59 27.48 -12.23
C ILE A 168 -14.61 26.37 -12.42
N LYS A 169 -14.16 25.10 -12.34
CA LYS A 169 -15.00 23.91 -12.47
C LYS A 169 -15.08 23.16 -11.14
N PRO A 170 -16.17 22.39 -10.89
CA PRO A 170 -16.21 21.45 -9.79
C PRO A 170 -15.08 20.42 -9.89
N LYS A 171 -14.56 19.99 -8.73
CA LYS A 171 -13.44 19.05 -8.65
C LYS A 171 -13.91 17.66 -8.24
N ILE A 172 -13.38 16.64 -8.91
CA ILE A 172 -13.45 15.25 -8.48
C ILE A 172 -12.10 14.91 -7.88
N VAL A 173 -12.09 14.43 -6.63
CA VAL A 173 -10.86 14.02 -5.94
C VAL A 173 -10.87 12.51 -5.79
N ILE A 174 -9.80 11.86 -6.28
CA ILE A 174 -9.58 10.42 -6.15
C ILE A 174 -8.29 10.23 -5.35
N ASN A 175 -8.39 9.61 -4.19
CA ASN A 175 -7.22 9.25 -3.38
C ASN A 175 -7.04 7.74 -3.31
N CYS A 176 -5.78 7.30 -3.35
CA CYS A 176 -5.38 5.91 -3.18
C CYS A 176 -4.24 5.80 -2.16
N GLY A 177 -3.96 4.57 -1.73
CA GLY A 177 -2.82 4.30 -0.86
C GLY A 177 -2.92 4.94 0.51
N VAL A 178 -4.13 5.04 1.09
CA VAL A 178 -4.30 5.40 2.51
C VAL A 178 -3.78 4.27 3.38
N HIS A 179 -4.19 3.04 3.05
CA HIS A 179 -3.60 1.82 3.57
C HIS A 179 -2.48 1.36 2.64
N ALA A 180 -1.26 1.41 3.15
CA ALA A 180 -0.04 1.16 2.39
C ALA A 180 0.01 -0.18 1.64
N ARG A 181 -0.61 -1.23 2.20
CA ARG A 181 -0.60 -2.59 1.64
C ARG A 181 -1.57 -2.80 0.46
N GLU A 182 -2.41 -1.81 0.16
CA GLU A 182 -3.39 -1.88 -0.92
C GLU A 182 -2.76 -1.42 -2.25
N TRP A 183 -1.68 -2.08 -2.66
CA TRP A 183 -0.90 -1.69 -3.85
C TRP A 183 -1.74 -1.63 -5.13
N LEU A 184 -2.77 -2.48 -5.22
CA LEU A 184 -3.71 -2.45 -6.34
C LEU A 184 -4.43 -1.10 -6.46
N ALA A 185 -4.86 -0.50 -5.35
CA ALA A 185 -5.51 0.80 -5.38
C ALA A 185 -4.57 1.88 -5.94
N ILE A 186 -3.30 1.88 -5.52
CA ILE A 186 -2.27 2.81 -6.01
C ILE A 186 -2.05 2.63 -7.52
N SER A 187 -1.90 1.38 -7.98
CA SER A 187 -1.79 1.06 -9.41
C SER A 187 -3.04 1.45 -10.21
N SER A 188 -4.24 1.29 -9.64
CA SER A 188 -5.48 1.72 -10.28
C SER A 188 -5.55 3.25 -10.43
N CYS A 189 -5.18 4.01 -9.40
CA CYS A 189 -5.10 5.47 -9.49
C CYS A 189 -4.14 5.93 -10.60
N LYS A 190 -2.97 5.28 -10.70
CA LYS A 190 -1.97 5.52 -11.75
C LYS A 190 -2.52 5.22 -13.15
N TYR A 191 -3.22 4.11 -13.30
CA TYR A 191 -3.87 3.73 -14.56
C TYR A 191 -4.94 4.74 -14.98
N VAL A 192 -5.81 5.15 -14.04
CA VAL A 192 -6.85 6.17 -14.28
C VAL A 192 -6.20 7.49 -14.70
N LEU A 193 -5.16 7.94 -14.00
CA LEU A 193 -4.41 9.15 -14.38
C LEU A 193 -3.93 9.09 -15.83
N ARG A 194 -3.24 8.00 -16.21
CA ARG A 194 -2.70 7.83 -17.56
C ARG A 194 -3.80 7.77 -18.61
N LYS A 195 -4.94 7.11 -18.30
CA LYS A 195 -6.12 7.10 -19.17
C LYS A 195 -6.66 8.51 -19.39
N LEU A 196 -6.83 9.31 -18.33
CA LEU A 196 -7.30 10.68 -18.46
C LEU A 196 -6.36 11.53 -19.33
N VAL A 197 -5.04 11.46 -19.07
CA VAL A 197 -4.06 12.28 -19.79
C VAL A 197 -3.94 11.89 -21.26
N PHE A 198 -3.84 10.60 -21.57
CA PHE A 198 -3.58 10.16 -22.95
C PHE A 198 -4.84 10.16 -23.82
N ASN A 199 -6.03 10.02 -23.24
CA ASN A 199 -7.27 9.91 -24.00
C ASN A 199 -8.15 11.16 -23.97
N GLN A 200 -7.74 12.25 -23.30
CA GLN A 200 -8.54 13.49 -23.20
C GLN A 200 -9.03 14.08 -24.54
N ASN A 201 -8.33 13.80 -25.65
CA ASN A 201 -8.67 14.26 -27.00
C ASN A 201 -9.17 13.15 -27.93
N TYR A 202 -9.16 11.88 -27.49
CA TYR A 202 -9.48 10.73 -28.32
C TYR A 202 -10.72 9.97 -27.85
N ASP A 203 -11.08 10.12 -26.56
CA ASP A 203 -12.23 9.49 -25.94
C ASP A 203 -13.27 10.56 -25.61
N ALA A 204 -14.47 10.42 -26.18
CA ALA A 204 -15.54 11.41 -26.07
C ALA A 204 -16.06 11.56 -24.63
N ASP A 205 -16.09 10.47 -23.86
CA ASP A 205 -16.57 10.47 -22.48
C ASP A 205 -15.55 11.12 -21.56
N ILE A 206 -14.25 10.82 -21.73
CA ILE A 206 -13.17 11.51 -20.99
C ILE A 206 -13.12 13.00 -21.35
N SER A 207 -13.25 13.35 -22.64
CA SER A 207 -13.28 14.75 -23.06
C SER A 207 -14.46 15.49 -22.44
N LYS A 208 -15.65 14.86 -22.44
CA LYS A 208 -16.86 15.42 -21.80
C LYS A 208 -16.70 15.55 -20.29
N LEU A 209 -16.07 14.57 -19.63
CA LEU A 209 -15.75 14.63 -18.20
C LEU A 209 -14.86 15.84 -17.89
N LEU A 210 -13.73 15.98 -18.59
CA LEU A 210 -12.74 17.03 -18.34
C LEU A 210 -13.20 18.44 -18.77
N LYS A 211 -14.20 18.54 -19.64
CA LYS A 211 -14.89 19.81 -19.94
C LYS A 211 -15.75 20.29 -18.77
N ASN A 212 -16.32 19.38 -17.98
CA ASN A 212 -17.25 19.72 -16.90
C ASN A 212 -16.59 19.71 -15.50
N TYR A 213 -15.52 18.92 -15.31
CA TYR A 213 -14.85 18.73 -14.03
C TYR A 213 -13.34 18.87 -14.16
N ASP A 214 -12.66 19.22 -13.06
CA ASP A 214 -11.23 18.95 -12.88
C ASP A 214 -11.07 17.68 -12.07
N VAL A 215 -10.20 16.76 -12.50
CA VAL A 215 -9.97 15.50 -11.79
C VAL A 215 -8.61 15.54 -11.12
N THR A 216 -8.61 15.61 -9.80
CA THR A 216 -7.41 15.57 -8.96
C THR A 216 -7.19 14.17 -8.42
N ILE A 217 -6.01 13.60 -8.65
CA ILE A 217 -5.63 12.27 -8.19
C ILE A 217 -4.49 12.39 -7.19
N ILE A 218 -4.61 11.69 -6.06
CA ILE A 218 -3.56 11.52 -5.05
C ILE A 218 -3.23 10.02 -5.00
N PRO A 219 -2.26 9.55 -5.80
CA PRO A 219 -2.01 8.11 -5.94
C PRO A 219 -1.51 7.47 -4.64
N ILE A 220 -0.75 8.21 -3.84
CA ILE A 220 -0.11 7.72 -2.61
C ILE A 220 -0.35 8.73 -1.49
N LEU A 221 -1.41 8.52 -0.70
CA LEU A 221 -1.70 9.38 0.46
C LEU A 221 -0.80 9.05 1.66
N ASN A 222 -0.34 7.80 1.79
CA ASN A 222 0.56 7.33 2.84
C ASN A 222 1.91 6.86 2.25
N PRO A 223 2.82 7.79 1.89
CA PRO A 223 4.08 7.41 1.25
C PRO A 223 5.03 6.64 2.18
N ASP A 224 5.05 6.97 3.48
CA ASP A 224 5.91 6.29 4.46
C ASP A 224 5.53 4.82 4.58
N GLY A 225 4.24 4.56 4.77
CA GLY A 225 3.71 3.22 4.83
C GLY A 225 3.92 2.47 3.51
N TYR A 226 3.70 3.11 2.36
CA TYR A 226 3.86 2.46 1.05
C TYR A 226 5.29 1.94 0.86
N ILE A 227 6.29 2.82 1.08
CA ILE A 227 7.71 2.46 1.02
C ILE A 227 8.03 1.37 2.03
N TYR A 228 7.49 1.46 3.25
CA TYR A 228 7.69 0.42 4.26
C TYR A 228 7.13 -0.93 3.80
N SER A 229 5.88 -0.97 3.32
CA SER A 229 5.21 -2.20 2.90
C SER A 229 5.94 -2.91 1.75
N LYS A 230 6.61 -2.15 0.90
CA LYS A 230 7.40 -2.65 -0.24
C LYS A 230 8.71 -3.32 0.19
N ARG A 231 9.30 -2.92 1.32
CA ARG A 231 10.55 -3.52 1.83
C ARG A 231 10.39 -4.96 2.32
N ASP A 232 9.21 -5.30 2.85
CA ASP A 232 8.96 -6.61 3.47
C ASP A 232 8.59 -7.71 2.45
N VAL A 233 8.42 -7.34 1.19
CA VAL A 233 7.88 -8.20 0.12
C VAL A 233 8.75 -8.19 -1.14
N ALA A 234 9.44 -7.08 -1.43
CA ALA A 234 10.42 -7.03 -2.49
C ALA A 234 11.64 -7.84 -2.10
#